data_AF-A0A2V2EJ77-F1
#
_entry.id   AF-A0A2V2EJ77-F1
#
_cell.length_a   1.000
_cell.length_b   1.000
_cell.length_c   1.000
_cell.angle_alpha   90.00
_cell.angle_beta   90.00
_cell.angle_gamma   90.00
#
_symmetry.space_group_name_H-M   'P 1'
#
loop_
_entity.id
_entity.type
_entity.pdbx_description
1 polymer ?
#
loop_
_entity_poly.entity_id
_entity_poly.type
_entity_poly.pdbx_seq_one_letter_code
_entity_poly.pdbx_strand_id
1 'polypeptide(L)'
;MNIEIANRLVQLRKQHGYSQEELAAKLGLSRQAVSKWERAEASPDTDNLIMLSRVYGVSLDELLKTDEPIPEPEPDKGVKVTINGKPLRFNKDDGFYFSYGDDDDNGCADCSDAQIDADGHIVIEHGEKTFWQEFPFPIFVTILYLGLGFAFGLWHPGWILFLTIPAYYSIVGWFSGRRRHCFLRAFPYTILLVIAFLCMGCIWGLWHPGWILFLTIPMYYAMVKPIDRAYRCKHGISAIEIERDDDDIDDD
;
A
#
# COMPACT_ATOMS: atom_id res chain seq x y z
N MET A 1 35.52 -13.46 25.66
CA MET A 1 35.27 -12.83 26.97
C MET A 1 36.14 -11.58 27.08
N ASN A 2 35.66 -10.50 27.68
CA ASN A 2 36.48 -9.31 27.90
C ASN A 2 37.60 -9.61 28.93
N ILE A 3 38.82 -9.13 28.66
CA ILE A 3 40.01 -9.29 29.50
C ILE A 3 39.76 -8.75 30.92
N GLU A 4 38.97 -7.69 31.07
CA GLU A 4 38.60 -7.12 32.37
C GLU A 4 37.84 -8.12 33.25
N ILE A 5 36.89 -8.84 32.65
CA ILE A 5 36.09 -9.86 33.34
C ILE A 5 36.97 -11.05 33.74
N ALA A 6 37.87 -11.48 32.84
CA ALA A 6 38.83 -12.55 33.14
C ALA A 6 39.74 -12.18 34.33
N ASN A 7 40.25 -10.93 34.37
CA ASN A 7 41.05 -10.44 35.48
C ASN A 7 40.25 -10.39 36.79
N ARG A 8 38.97 -10.01 36.74
CA ARG A 8 38.09 -10.02 37.91
C ARG A 8 37.88 -11.42 38.47
N LEU A 9 37.73 -12.44 37.61
CA LEU A 9 37.65 -13.84 38.05
C LEU A 9 38.91 -14.28 38.80
N VAL A 10 40.10 -13.90 38.33
CA VAL A 10 41.37 -14.20 39.01
C VAL A 10 41.43 -13.52 40.38
N GLN A 11 40.97 -12.27 40.48
CA GLN A 11 40.94 -11.53 41.73
C GLN A 11 39.99 -12.18 42.75
N LEU A 12 38.77 -12.49 42.35
CA LEU A 12 37.77 -13.17 43.19
C LEU A 12 38.30 -14.53 43.67
N ARG A 13 38.90 -15.32 42.78
CA ARG A 13 39.51 -16.60 43.16
C ARG A 13 40.57 -16.43 44.25
N LYS A 14 41.46 -15.45 44.10
CA LYS A 14 42.54 -15.16 45.07
C LYS A 14 41.99 -14.64 46.41
N GLN A 15 40.96 -13.79 46.39
CA GLN A 15 40.32 -13.27 47.59
C GLN A 15 39.68 -14.38 48.43
N HIS A 16 39.08 -15.38 47.77
CA HIS A 16 38.52 -16.55 48.44
C HIS A 16 39.55 -17.66 48.73
N GLY A 17 40.82 -17.45 48.36
CA GLY A 17 41.91 -18.38 48.66
C GLY A 17 41.88 -19.69 47.88
N TYR A 18 41.16 -19.77 46.76
CA TYR A 18 41.03 -21.01 45.99
C TYR A 18 42.16 -21.20 44.98
N SER A 19 42.65 -22.43 44.83
CA SER A 19 43.41 -22.83 43.64
C SER A 19 42.50 -23.01 42.41
N GLN A 20 43.09 -23.03 41.20
CA GLN A 20 42.31 -23.29 39.99
C GLN A 20 41.68 -24.69 40.01
N GLU A 21 42.39 -25.69 40.56
CA GLU A 21 41.86 -27.04 40.77
C GLU A 21 40.69 -27.05 41.76
N GLU A 22 40.79 -26.34 42.88
CA GLU A 22 39.73 -26.29 43.90
C GLU A 22 38.47 -25.60 43.38
N LEU A 23 38.62 -24.51 42.64
CA LEU A 23 37.49 -23.83 42.01
C LEU A 23 36.83 -24.74 40.97
N ALA A 24 37.62 -25.39 40.13
CA ALA A 24 37.11 -26.34 39.14
C ALA A 24 36.34 -27.49 39.81
N ALA A 25 36.86 -28.04 40.91
CA ALA A 25 36.21 -29.09 41.67
C ALA A 25 34.87 -28.61 42.27
N LYS A 26 34.80 -27.39 42.80
CA LYS A 26 33.56 -26.79 43.33
C LYS A 26 32.49 -26.58 42.26
N LEU A 27 32.91 -26.25 41.04
CA LEU A 27 32.02 -26.02 39.90
C LEU A 27 31.68 -27.31 39.13
N GLY A 28 32.34 -28.44 39.44
CA GLY A 28 32.16 -29.69 38.70
C GLY A 28 32.78 -29.66 37.29
N LEU A 29 33.84 -28.89 37.10
CA LEU A 29 34.47 -28.64 35.81
C LEU A 29 35.95 -29.06 35.78
N SER A 30 36.56 -29.04 34.59
CA SER A 30 38.00 -29.26 34.46
C SER A 30 38.79 -28.00 34.82
N ARG A 31 39.97 -28.18 35.42
CA ARG A 31 40.95 -27.10 35.65
C ARG A 31 41.25 -26.29 34.38
N GLN A 32 41.27 -26.97 33.24
CA GLN A 32 41.52 -26.36 31.94
C GLN A 32 40.43 -25.34 31.55
N ALA A 33 39.16 -25.60 31.89
CA ALA A 33 38.07 -24.66 31.63
C ALA A 33 38.27 -23.36 32.41
N VAL A 34 38.53 -23.47 33.72
CA VAL A 34 38.83 -22.31 34.58
C VAL A 34 40.05 -21.53 34.08
N SER A 35 41.12 -22.22 33.70
CA SER A 35 42.32 -21.56 33.15
C SER A 35 42.06 -20.83 31.84
N LYS A 36 41.15 -21.31 30.98
CA LYS A 36 40.78 -20.63 29.73
C LYS A 36 39.99 -19.36 30.00
N TRP A 37 39.09 -19.39 30.99
CA TRP A 37 38.31 -18.22 31.41
C TRP A 37 39.21 -17.13 32.01
N GLU A 38 40.13 -17.52 32.91
CA GLU A 38 41.09 -16.59 33.52
C GLU A 38 42.07 -15.96 32.52
N ARG A 39 42.25 -16.57 31.32
CA ARG A 39 43.07 -16.03 30.23
C ARG A 39 42.27 -15.33 29.12
N ALA A 40 40.96 -15.15 29.31
CA ALA A 40 40.03 -14.62 28.31
C ALA A 40 39.96 -15.42 26.98
N GLU A 41 40.51 -16.64 26.93
CA GLU A 41 40.52 -17.52 25.75
C GLU A 41 39.15 -18.15 25.49
N ALA A 42 38.32 -18.28 26.53
CA ALA A 42 36.95 -18.77 26.44
C ALA A 42 36.05 -17.99 27.38
N SER A 43 34.76 -17.87 27.03
CA SER A 43 33.74 -17.34 27.92
C SER A 43 33.09 -18.49 28.71
N PRO A 44 32.80 -18.32 30.01
CA PRO A 44 31.97 -19.26 30.75
C PRO A 44 30.53 -19.20 30.24
N ASP A 45 29.88 -20.35 30.12
CA ASP A 45 28.45 -20.43 29.82
C ASP A 45 27.60 -19.77 30.92
N THR A 46 26.35 -19.45 30.59
CA THR A 46 25.40 -18.83 31.52
C THR A 46 25.28 -19.58 32.85
N ASP A 47 25.19 -20.92 32.79
CA ASP A 47 25.10 -21.75 34.00
C ASP A 47 26.36 -21.64 34.86
N ASN A 48 27.53 -21.60 34.23
CA ASN A 48 28.82 -21.46 34.91
C ASN A 48 28.98 -20.07 35.53
N LEU A 49 28.49 -19.02 34.87
CA LEU A 49 28.46 -17.67 35.43
C LEU A 49 27.56 -17.57 36.66
N ILE A 50 26.40 -18.25 36.65
CA ILE A 50 25.51 -18.34 37.81
C ILE A 50 26.16 -19.13 38.94
N MET A 51 26.90 -20.20 38.64
CA MET A 51 27.62 -20.94 39.67
C MET A 51 28.78 -20.11 40.26
N LEU A 52 29.52 -19.38 39.43
CA LEU A 52 30.59 -18.48 39.87
C LEU A 52 30.06 -17.37 40.79
N SER A 53 28.93 -16.75 40.41
CA SER A 53 28.29 -15.72 41.24
C SER A 53 27.88 -16.26 42.61
N ARG A 54 27.37 -17.50 42.68
CA ARG A 54 27.05 -18.19 43.94
C ARG A 54 28.28 -18.57 44.76
N VAL A 55 29.34 -19.05 44.12
CA VAL A 55 30.59 -19.47 44.80
C VAL A 55 31.30 -18.28 45.42
N TYR A 56 31.30 -17.13 44.73
CA TYR A 56 31.93 -15.90 45.22
C TYR A 56 30.99 -15.02 46.03
N GLY A 57 29.68 -15.26 46.00
CA GLY A 57 28.69 -14.45 46.72
C GLY A 57 28.50 -13.05 46.15
N VAL A 58 28.79 -12.85 44.86
CA VAL A 58 28.64 -11.57 44.14
C VAL A 58 27.46 -11.63 43.17
N SER A 59 26.93 -10.48 42.75
CA SER A 59 25.89 -10.44 41.72
C SER A 59 26.47 -10.74 40.34
N LEU A 60 25.64 -11.23 39.40
CA LEU A 60 26.08 -11.45 38.02
C LEU A 60 26.47 -10.15 37.32
N ASP A 61 25.78 -9.05 37.65
CA ASP A 61 26.11 -7.70 37.18
C ASP A 61 27.52 -7.29 37.63
N GLU A 62 27.83 -7.43 38.92
CA GLU A 62 29.16 -7.16 39.46
C GLU A 62 30.24 -8.05 38.85
N LEU A 63 29.91 -9.32 38.56
CA LEU A 63 30.82 -10.25 37.90
C LEU A 63 31.13 -9.82 36.45
N LEU A 64 30.13 -9.34 35.70
CA LEU A 64 30.22 -9.03 34.27
C LEU A 64 30.39 -7.55 33.94
N LYS A 65 30.37 -6.67 34.94
CA LYS A 65 30.40 -5.21 34.75
C LYS A 65 31.60 -4.78 33.90
N THR A 66 31.31 -4.19 32.76
CA THR A 66 32.24 -3.52 31.84
C THR A 66 31.93 -2.03 31.80
N ASP A 67 32.96 -1.19 31.63
CA ASP A 67 32.79 0.27 31.53
C ASP A 67 32.46 0.73 30.11
N GLU A 68 32.19 -0.22 29.18
CA GLU A 68 31.82 0.12 27.81
C GLU A 68 30.44 0.79 27.78
N PRO A 69 30.35 2.01 27.23
CA PRO A 69 29.06 2.65 27.02
C PRO A 69 28.23 1.77 26.08
N ILE A 70 26.94 1.64 26.39
CA ILE A 70 25.98 1.04 25.45
C ILE A 70 26.10 1.86 24.16
N PRO A 71 26.41 1.24 23.01
CA PRO A 71 26.46 1.97 21.75
C PRO A 71 25.14 2.71 21.60
N GLU A 72 25.21 4.03 21.41
CA GLU A 72 24.00 4.78 21.08
C GLU A 72 23.41 4.13 19.83
N PRO A 73 22.08 3.87 19.80
CA PRO A 73 21.47 3.34 18.60
C PRO A 73 21.82 4.27 17.45
N GLU A 74 22.47 3.74 16.41
CA GLU A 74 22.74 4.54 15.22
C GLU A 74 21.44 5.18 14.73
N PRO A 75 21.46 6.45 14.33
CA PRO A 75 20.27 7.10 13.78
C PRO A 75 19.77 6.23 12.63
N ASP A 76 18.53 5.75 12.74
CA ASP A 76 17.86 4.91 11.76
C ASP A 76 18.09 5.49 10.36
N LYS A 77 19.01 4.87 9.60
CA LYS A 77 19.29 5.24 8.20
C LYS A 77 17.98 4.96 7.46
N GLY A 78 17.18 6.01 7.27
CA GLY A 78 15.80 5.88 6.84
C GLY A 78 15.68 5.01 5.60
N VAL A 79 14.82 3.99 5.66
CA VAL A 79 14.60 3.08 4.52
C VAL A 79 13.94 3.85 3.37
N LYS A 80 14.65 3.98 2.26
CA LYS A 80 14.12 4.61 1.05
C LYS A 80 13.31 3.60 0.24
N VAL A 81 12.00 3.58 0.47
CA VAL A 81 11.10 2.71 -0.31
C VAL A 81 10.80 3.38 -1.66
N THR A 82 11.05 2.67 -2.76
CA THR A 82 10.68 3.13 -4.10
C THR A 82 9.71 2.16 -4.78
N ILE A 83 8.82 2.68 -5.62
CA ILE A 83 7.91 1.87 -6.42
C ILE A 83 8.07 2.32 -7.88
N ASN A 84 8.41 1.38 -8.76
CA ASN A 84 8.79 1.67 -10.15
C ASN A 84 9.84 2.81 -10.27
N GLY A 85 10.83 2.83 -9.36
CA GLY A 85 11.90 3.83 -9.33
C GLY A 85 11.52 5.22 -8.78
N LYS A 86 10.31 5.40 -8.23
CA LYS A 86 9.87 6.67 -7.62
C LYS A 86 9.85 6.57 -6.09
N PRO A 87 10.39 7.57 -5.36
CA PRO A 87 10.44 7.55 -3.91
C PRO A 87 9.07 7.78 -3.29
N LEU A 88 8.72 6.94 -2.30
CA LEU A 88 7.56 7.15 -1.45
C LEU A 88 7.85 8.26 -0.42
N ARG A 89 6.91 9.20 -0.26
CA ARG A 89 7.01 10.26 0.75
C ARG A 89 6.03 9.98 1.88
N PHE A 90 6.38 10.41 3.08
CA PHE A 90 5.53 10.25 4.27
C PHE A 90 4.92 11.61 4.65
N ASN A 91 3.60 11.68 4.77
CA ASN A 91 2.92 12.77 5.46
C ASN A 91 2.48 12.26 6.83
N LYS A 92 2.67 13.08 7.87
CA LYS A 92 2.37 12.70 9.25
C LYS A 92 0.87 12.54 9.50
N ASP A 93 0.04 13.27 8.76
CA ASP A 93 -1.41 13.29 8.95
C ASP A 93 -2.12 12.21 8.11
N ASP A 94 -1.56 11.84 6.96
CA ASP A 94 -2.23 11.04 5.92
C ASP A 94 -1.50 9.73 5.58
N GLY A 95 -0.37 9.43 6.23
CA GLY A 95 0.44 8.24 5.98
C GLY A 95 1.39 8.36 4.78
N PHE A 96 1.78 7.22 4.21
CA PHE A 96 2.64 7.18 3.03
C PHE A 96 1.84 7.54 1.76
N TYR A 97 2.35 8.50 1.01
CA TYR A 97 1.72 8.96 -0.23
C TYR A 97 2.74 9.07 -1.38
N PHE A 98 2.21 8.94 -2.59
CA PHE A 98 2.97 9.22 -3.80
C PHE A 98 2.93 10.72 -4.09
N SER A 99 4.06 11.41 -3.98
CA SER A 99 4.19 12.75 -4.55
C SER A 99 4.62 12.59 -6.02
N TYR A 100 3.66 12.57 -6.95
CA TYR A 100 4.00 12.83 -8.35
C TYR A 100 4.38 14.31 -8.42
N GLY A 101 5.68 14.59 -8.43
CA GLY A 101 6.19 15.94 -8.69
C GLY A 101 5.72 16.40 -10.05
N ASP A 102 5.04 17.55 -10.05
CA ASP A 102 4.79 18.39 -11.21
C ASP A 102 6.08 18.51 -12.05
N ASP A 103 5.99 18.21 -13.36
CA ASP A 103 6.82 18.82 -14.41
C ASP A 103 6.45 18.35 -15.83
N ASP A 104 5.58 17.34 -16.00
CA ASP A 104 5.10 16.95 -17.33
C ASP A 104 3.58 17.13 -17.48
N ASP A 105 3.22 18.02 -18.42
CA ASP A 105 1.89 18.41 -18.90
C ASP A 105 1.04 17.26 -19.51
N ASN A 106 1.08 16.05 -18.95
CA ASN A 106 0.21 14.94 -19.33
C ASN A 106 -0.33 14.23 -18.10
N GLY A 107 -1.47 14.75 -17.61
CA GLY A 107 -2.21 14.26 -16.47
C GLY A 107 -2.54 12.76 -16.55
N CYS A 108 -1.76 11.97 -15.82
CA CYS A 108 -2.16 10.65 -15.35
C CYS A 108 -2.66 10.78 -13.91
N ALA A 109 -3.93 11.12 -13.76
CA ALA A 109 -4.67 10.94 -12.52
C ALA A 109 -5.63 9.74 -12.71
N ASP A 110 -5.12 8.53 -12.53
CA ASP A 110 -5.95 7.42 -12.02
C ASP A 110 -5.64 7.30 -10.52
N CYS A 111 -6.12 8.29 -9.76
CA CYS A 111 -6.13 8.25 -8.31
C CYS A 111 -7.23 7.26 -7.89
N SER A 112 -6.90 5.97 -7.84
CA SER A 112 -7.27 5.25 -6.63
C SER A 112 -6.23 5.66 -5.61
N ASP A 113 -6.55 6.62 -4.76
CA ASP A 113 -5.73 6.98 -3.60
C ASP A 113 -5.72 5.73 -2.71
N ALA A 114 -4.71 4.90 -2.93
CA ALA A 114 -4.39 3.76 -2.10
C ALA A 114 -3.56 4.32 -0.94
N GLN A 115 -4.24 4.73 0.12
CA GLN A 115 -3.57 5.06 1.37
C GLN A 115 -3.19 3.77 2.09
N ILE A 116 -2.02 3.78 2.73
CA ILE A 116 -1.57 2.69 3.59
C ILE A 116 -1.81 3.16 5.02
N ASP A 117 -2.76 2.52 5.71
CA ASP A 117 -3.06 2.81 7.12
C ASP A 117 -1.83 2.55 7.99
N ALA A 118 -1.80 3.14 9.20
CA ALA A 118 -0.71 2.94 10.17
C ALA A 118 -0.45 1.45 10.52
N ASP A 119 -1.44 0.58 10.30
CA ASP A 119 -1.38 -0.87 10.52
C ASP A 119 -0.88 -1.65 9.27
N GLY A 120 -0.52 -0.96 8.18
CA GLY A 120 0.01 -1.57 6.95
C GLY A 120 -1.07 -2.13 6.00
N HIS A 121 -2.34 -1.79 6.19
CA HIS A 121 -3.42 -2.18 5.29
C HIS A 121 -3.58 -1.17 4.14
N ILE A 122 -3.71 -1.68 2.92
CA ILE A 122 -4.00 -0.86 1.74
C ILE A 122 -5.50 -0.53 1.75
N VAL A 123 -5.84 0.71 2.06
CA VAL A 123 -7.20 1.24 1.96
C VAL A 123 -7.36 1.89 0.60
N ILE A 124 -8.23 1.31 -0.22
CA ILE A 124 -8.64 1.90 -1.49
C ILE A 124 -9.87 2.76 -1.18
N GLU A 125 -9.71 4.08 -1.11
CA GLU A 125 -10.86 4.97 -1.01
C GLU A 125 -11.67 4.91 -2.32
N HIS A 126 -12.83 4.27 -2.25
CA HIS A 126 -13.81 4.34 -3.32
C HIS A 126 -14.45 5.73 -3.29
N GLY A 127 -13.89 6.65 -4.10
CA GLY A 127 -14.37 8.03 -4.21
C GLY A 127 -15.90 8.12 -4.24
N GLU A 128 -16.44 8.96 -3.36
CA GLU A 128 -17.88 9.12 -3.13
C GLU A 128 -18.62 9.31 -4.46
N LYS A 129 -19.64 8.48 -4.69
CA LYS A 129 -20.49 8.63 -5.87
C LYS A 129 -21.13 10.00 -5.81
N THR A 130 -21.05 10.76 -6.90
CA THR A 130 -21.72 12.06 -6.95
C THR A 130 -23.22 11.85 -6.83
N PHE A 131 -23.90 12.68 -6.03
CA PHE A 131 -25.36 12.65 -5.83
C PHE A 131 -26.16 12.49 -7.14
N TRP A 132 -25.67 13.11 -8.23
CA TRP A 132 -26.26 13.05 -9.56
C TRP A 132 -26.22 11.66 -10.22
N GLN A 133 -25.30 10.78 -9.83
CA GLN A 133 -25.24 9.39 -10.30
C GLN A 133 -26.26 8.49 -9.60
N GLU A 134 -26.66 8.84 -8.38
CA GLU A 134 -27.63 8.08 -7.57
C GLU A 134 -29.07 8.54 -7.80
N PHE A 135 -29.28 9.64 -8.50
CA PHE A 135 -30.61 10.17 -8.79
C PHE A 135 -31.45 9.14 -9.59
N PRO A 136 -32.69 8.82 -9.16
CA PRO A 136 -33.56 7.84 -9.81
C PRO A 136 -34.23 8.41 -11.09
N PHE A 137 -33.40 8.79 -12.06
CA PHE A 137 -33.83 9.37 -13.34
C PHE A 137 -34.84 8.53 -14.13
N PRO A 138 -34.75 7.18 -14.19
CA PRO A 138 -35.75 6.35 -14.86
C PRO A 138 -37.15 6.52 -14.26
N ILE A 139 -37.26 6.63 -12.93
CA ILE A 139 -38.53 6.81 -12.24
C ILE A 139 -39.11 8.19 -12.61
N PHE A 140 -38.29 9.23 -12.57
CA PHE A 140 -38.68 10.56 -13.00
C PHE A 140 -39.22 10.58 -14.45
N VAL A 141 -38.51 9.94 -15.38
CA VAL A 141 -38.91 9.83 -16.79
C VAL A 141 -40.22 9.05 -16.95
N THR A 142 -40.42 7.97 -16.19
CA THR A 142 -41.67 7.19 -16.25
C THR A 142 -42.89 7.99 -15.78
N ILE A 143 -42.73 8.77 -14.70
CA ILE A 143 -43.81 9.64 -14.20
C ILE A 143 -44.14 10.72 -15.22
N LEU A 144 -43.11 11.34 -15.81
CA LEU A 144 -43.28 12.35 -16.86
C LEU A 144 -43.97 11.78 -18.11
N TYR A 145 -43.60 10.57 -18.53
CA TYR A 145 -44.22 9.86 -19.66
C TYR A 145 -45.71 9.59 -19.40
N LEU A 146 -46.06 9.07 -18.22
CA LEU A 146 -47.46 8.82 -17.85
C LEU A 146 -48.26 10.12 -17.82
N GLY A 147 -47.70 11.19 -17.23
CA GLY A 147 -48.34 12.50 -17.21
C GLY A 147 -48.65 13.06 -18.61
N LEU A 148 -47.68 12.99 -19.53
CA LEU A 148 -47.86 13.41 -20.92
C LEU A 148 -48.85 12.53 -21.69
N GLY A 149 -48.84 11.22 -21.44
CA GLY A 149 -49.77 10.27 -22.03
C GLY A 149 -51.22 10.54 -21.62
N PHE A 150 -51.47 10.72 -20.32
CA PHE A 150 -52.82 10.97 -19.80
C PHE A 150 -53.34 12.39 -20.08
N ALA A 151 -52.48 13.41 -20.04
CA ALA A 151 -52.90 14.79 -20.22
C ALA A 151 -53.05 15.21 -21.70
N PHE A 152 -52.21 14.67 -22.59
CA PHE A 152 -52.12 15.14 -23.98
C PHE A 152 -52.30 14.02 -25.02
N GLY A 153 -52.50 12.77 -24.60
CA GLY A 153 -52.65 11.63 -25.52
C GLY A 153 -51.36 11.27 -26.28
N LEU A 154 -50.21 11.79 -25.86
CA LEU A 154 -48.92 11.69 -26.55
C LEU A 154 -48.19 10.37 -26.26
N TRP A 155 -48.90 9.24 -26.37
CA TRP A 155 -48.35 7.91 -26.09
C TRP A 155 -47.25 7.51 -27.08
N HIS A 156 -47.44 7.86 -28.35
CA HIS A 156 -46.61 7.43 -29.47
C HIS A 156 -45.37 8.28 -29.76
N PRO A 157 -45.31 9.58 -29.44
CA PRO A 157 -44.05 10.33 -29.41
C PRO A 157 -43.38 10.32 -28.02
N GLY A 158 -44.13 10.01 -26.96
CA GLY A 158 -43.62 10.04 -25.57
C GLY A 158 -42.52 9.04 -25.27
N TRP A 159 -42.42 7.93 -26.01
CA TRP A 159 -41.35 6.94 -25.85
C TRP A 159 -39.93 7.49 -26.06
N ILE A 160 -39.79 8.62 -26.77
CA ILE A 160 -38.51 9.32 -26.95
C ILE A 160 -37.92 9.74 -25.59
N LEU A 161 -38.75 9.96 -24.58
CA LEU A 161 -38.29 10.28 -23.22
C LEU A 161 -37.41 9.17 -22.63
N PHE A 162 -37.67 7.89 -22.94
CA PHE A 162 -36.84 6.79 -22.44
C PHE A 162 -35.43 6.77 -23.04
N LEU A 163 -35.25 7.33 -24.25
CA LEU A 163 -33.93 7.48 -24.87
C LEU A 163 -33.06 8.53 -24.17
N THR A 164 -33.66 9.39 -23.34
CA THR A 164 -32.91 10.34 -22.51
C THR A 164 -32.24 9.68 -21.32
N ILE A 165 -32.67 8.47 -20.93
CA ILE A 165 -32.13 7.77 -19.76
C ILE A 165 -30.64 7.40 -19.95
N PRO A 166 -30.23 6.71 -21.03
CA PRO A 166 -28.81 6.44 -21.27
C PRO A 166 -27.99 7.72 -21.49
N ALA A 167 -28.59 8.74 -22.10
CA ALA A 167 -27.94 10.03 -22.34
C ALA A 167 -27.67 10.79 -21.03
N TYR A 168 -28.63 10.82 -20.10
CA TYR A 168 -28.48 11.43 -18.79
C TYR A 168 -27.30 10.86 -18.02
N TYR A 169 -27.21 9.53 -17.88
CA TYR A 169 -26.11 8.90 -17.15
C TYR A 169 -24.75 9.09 -17.84
N SER A 170 -24.73 9.18 -19.16
CA SER A 170 -23.50 9.46 -19.92
C SER A 170 -23.05 10.91 -19.75
N ILE A 171 -23.98 11.87 -19.70
CA ILE A 171 -23.71 13.30 -19.46
C ILE A 171 -23.27 13.54 -18.01
N VAL A 172 -23.99 12.97 -17.04
CA VAL A 172 -23.65 13.09 -15.61
C VAL A 172 -22.29 12.46 -15.33
N GLY A 173 -21.99 11.31 -15.93
CA GLY A 173 -20.66 10.68 -15.84
C GLY A 173 -19.54 11.55 -16.42
N TRP A 174 -19.83 12.32 -17.48
CA TRP A 174 -18.89 13.25 -18.09
C TRP A 174 -18.67 14.53 -17.26
N PHE A 175 -19.74 15.09 -16.68
CA PHE A 175 -19.68 16.32 -15.87
C PHE A 175 -19.19 16.10 -14.44
N SER A 176 -19.38 14.92 -13.85
CA SER A 176 -18.97 14.59 -12.46
C SER A 176 -17.45 14.49 -12.26
N GLY A 177 -16.65 15.15 -13.10
CA GLY A 177 -15.27 15.50 -12.73
C GLY A 177 -14.26 14.36 -12.77
N ARG A 178 -14.48 13.27 -13.53
CA ARG A 178 -13.42 12.31 -13.84
C ARG A 178 -12.85 12.58 -15.24
N ARG A 179 -12.12 13.69 -15.37
CA ARG A 179 -11.51 14.08 -16.65
C ARG A 179 -10.53 12.99 -17.10
N ARG A 180 -10.79 12.48 -18.32
CA ARG A 180 -9.84 12.13 -19.39
C ARG A 180 -8.64 11.33 -18.86
N HIS A 181 -8.59 10.01 -18.98
CA HIS A 181 -7.90 9.42 -20.12
C HIS A 181 -8.31 7.95 -20.32
N CYS A 182 -9.49 7.77 -20.90
CA CYS A 182 -9.66 6.76 -21.94
C CYS A 182 -10.75 7.32 -22.86
N PHE A 183 -10.34 7.97 -23.96
CA PHE A 183 -11.26 8.58 -24.92
C PHE A 183 -12.34 7.58 -25.37
N LEU A 184 -11.99 6.30 -25.47
CA LEU A 184 -12.91 5.21 -25.81
C LEU A 184 -13.93 4.83 -24.71
N ARG A 185 -13.75 5.27 -23.46
CA ARG A 185 -14.74 5.06 -22.39
C ARG A 185 -15.57 6.32 -22.13
N ALA A 186 -14.98 7.49 -22.35
CA ALA A 186 -15.62 8.79 -22.18
C ALA A 186 -16.37 9.28 -23.42
N PHE A 187 -16.17 8.66 -24.59
CA PHE A 187 -16.93 9.00 -25.78
C PHE A 187 -18.40 8.68 -25.52
N PRO A 188 -19.32 9.67 -25.59
CA PRO A 188 -20.72 9.47 -25.31
C PRO A 188 -21.39 8.77 -26.49
N TYR A 189 -21.00 7.51 -26.72
CA TYR A 189 -21.45 6.66 -27.81
C TYR A 189 -22.97 6.53 -27.83
N THR A 190 -23.57 6.43 -26.64
CA THR A 190 -25.01 6.45 -26.40
C THR A 190 -25.67 7.73 -26.91
N ILE A 191 -25.06 8.90 -26.73
CA ILE A 191 -25.57 10.19 -27.22
C ILE A 191 -25.48 10.24 -28.75
N LEU A 192 -24.36 9.80 -29.33
CA LEU A 192 -24.19 9.75 -30.78
C LEU A 192 -25.23 8.82 -31.44
N LEU A 193 -25.54 7.68 -30.82
CA LEU A 193 -26.59 6.77 -31.29
C LEU A 193 -27.98 7.37 -31.19
N VAL A 194 -28.30 8.06 -30.08
CA VAL A 194 -29.60 8.74 -29.94
C VAL A 194 -29.76 9.82 -31.00
N ILE A 195 -28.72 10.62 -31.27
CA ILE A 195 -28.74 11.63 -32.34
C ILE A 195 -28.91 10.96 -33.71
N ALA A 196 -28.14 9.91 -34.02
CA ALA A 196 -28.24 9.18 -35.29
C ALA A 196 -29.63 8.55 -35.49
N PHE A 197 -30.20 7.98 -34.43
CA PHE A 197 -31.55 7.40 -34.43
C PHE A 197 -32.63 8.45 -34.68
N LEU A 198 -32.55 9.60 -34.03
CA LEU A 198 -33.48 10.71 -34.22
C LEU A 198 -33.37 11.29 -35.64
N CYS A 199 -32.16 11.45 -36.18
CA CYS A 199 -31.95 11.88 -37.57
C CYS A 199 -32.56 10.87 -38.55
N MET A 200 -32.35 9.57 -38.36
CA MET A 200 -32.90 8.51 -39.23
C MET A 200 -34.43 8.43 -39.16
N GLY A 201 -35.01 8.60 -37.97
CA GLY A 201 -36.46 8.65 -37.78
C GLY A 201 -37.11 9.89 -38.41
N CYS A 202 -36.51 11.08 -38.22
CA CYS A 202 -37.07 12.33 -38.70
C CYS A 202 -36.88 12.56 -40.22
N ILE A 203 -35.75 12.14 -40.78
CA ILE A 203 -35.42 12.38 -42.20
C ILE A 203 -36.04 11.32 -43.11
N TRP A 204 -36.08 10.06 -42.67
CA TRP A 204 -36.50 8.93 -43.51
C TRP A 204 -37.72 8.17 -42.99
N GLY A 205 -38.30 8.54 -41.84
CA GLY A 205 -39.44 7.83 -41.26
C GLY A 205 -39.11 6.41 -40.78
N LEU A 206 -37.82 6.07 -40.67
CA LEU A 206 -37.30 4.73 -40.38
C LEU A 206 -37.23 4.45 -38.86
N TRP A 207 -38.34 4.67 -38.17
CA TRP A 207 -38.42 4.45 -36.71
C TRP A 207 -38.26 2.98 -36.32
N HIS A 208 -38.82 2.07 -37.13
CA HIS A 208 -38.82 0.63 -36.86
C HIS A 208 -37.48 -0.08 -37.11
N PRO A 209 -36.72 0.16 -38.21
CA PRO A 209 -35.42 -0.47 -38.40
C PRO A 209 -34.29 0.23 -37.63
N GLY A 210 -34.49 1.47 -37.19
CA GLY A 210 -33.47 2.24 -36.44
C GLY A 210 -33.07 1.62 -35.09
N TRP A 211 -33.92 0.81 -34.46
CA TRP A 211 -33.62 0.13 -33.19
C TRP A 211 -32.37 -0.77 -33.22
N ILE A 212 -31.96 -1.24 -34.41
CA ILE A 212 -30.75 -2.05 -34.61
C ILE A 212 -29.50 -1.27 -34.16
N LEU A 213 -29.53 0.06 -34.22
CA LEU A 213 -28.47 0.93 -33.71
C LEU A 213 -28.24 0.78 -32.21
N PHE A 214 -29.22 0.33 -31.42
CA PHE A 214 -29.00 0.12 -29.98
C PHE A 214 -28.32 -1.22 -29.69
N LEU A 215 -28.34 -2.19 -30.61
CA LEU A 215 -27.66 -3.48 -30.45
C LEU A 215 -26.14 -3.38 -30.58
N THR A 216 -25.64 -2.27 -31.10
CA THR A 216 -24.19 -2.01 -31.17
C THR A 216 -23.63 -1.57 -29.81
N ILE A 217 -24.48 -1.23 -28.84
CA ILE A 217 -24.06 -0.79 -27.49
C ILE A 217 -23.34 -1.91 -26.74
N PRO A 218 -23.90 -3.13 -26.55
CA PRO A 218 -23.17 -4.23 -25.93
C PRO A 218 -21.87 -4.59 -26.66
N MET A 219 -21.89 -4.55 -28.00
CA MET A 219 -20.73 -4.85 -28.83
C MET A 219 -19.59 -3.85 -28.63
N TYR A 220 -19.90 -2.56 -28.60
CA TYR A 220 -18.93 -1.49 -28.36
C TYR A 220 -18.24 -1.65 -26.99
N TYR A 221 -19.03 -1.79 -25.92
CA TYR A 221 -18.46 -1.94 -24.57
C TYR A 221 -17.73 -3.26 -24.37
N ALA A 222 -18.15 -4.34 -25.04
CA ALA A 222 -17.44 -5.62 -25.03
C ALA A 222 -16.04 -5.51 -25.67
N MET A 223 -15.88 -4.69 -26.72
CA MET A 223 -14.58 -4.46 -27.37
C MET A 223 -13.66 -3.54 -26.57
N VAL A 224 -14.21 -2.53 -25.90
CA VAL A 224 -13.42 -1.57 -25.11
C VAL A 224 -12.89 -2.19 -23.80
N LYS A 225 -13.66 -3.07 -23.16
CA LYS A 225 -13.31 -3.71 -21.88
C LYS A 225 -11.94 -4.43 -21.85
N PRO A 226 -11.54 -5.25 -22.86
CA PRO A 226 -10.24 -5.91 -22.85
C PRO A 226 -9.08 -4.93 -23.08
N ILE A 227 -9.26 -3.90 -23.90
CA ILE A 227 -8.24 -2.86 -24.16
C ILE A 227 -7.95 -2.08 -22.87
N ASP A 228 -9.00 -1.75 -22.14
CA ASP A 228 -8.93 -1.10 -20.83
C ASP A 228 -8.20 -1.98 -19.78
N ARG A 229 -8.44 -3.30 -19.80
CA ARG A 229 -7.69 -4.25 -18.95
C ARG A 229 -6.21 -4.28 -19.30
N ALA A 230 -5.87 -4.31 -20.59
CA ALA A 230 -4.48 -4.35 -21.04
C ALA A 230 -3.72 -3.05 -20.72
N TYR A 231 -4.38 -1.89 -20.84
CA TYR A 231 -3.78 -0.60 -20.52
C TYR A 231 -3.48 -0.45 -19.02
N ARG A 232 -4.41 -0.90 -18.15
CA ARG A 232 -4.20 -0.97 -16.69
C ARG A 232 -3.05 -1.88 -16.30
N CYS A 233 -2.88 -3.04 -16.93
CA CYS A 233 -1.75 -3.91 -16.63
C CYS A 233 -0.39 -3.30 -17.02
N LYS A 234 -0.35 -2.40 -18.01
CA LYS A 234 0.89 -1.74 -18.44
C LYS A 234 1.31 -0.57 -17.55
N HIS A 235 0.37 0.03 -16.81
CA HIS A 235 0.61 1.18 -15.93
C HIS A 235 0.34 0.88 -14.44
N GLY A 236 -0.07 -0.36 -14.11
CA GLY A 236 -0.25 -0.82 -12.74
C GLY A 236 1.09 -1.09 -12.05
N ILE A 237 1.08 -1.06 -10.72
CA ILE A 237 2.25 -1.28 -9.86
C ILE A 237 2.87 -2.65 -10.20
N SER A 238 4.03 -2.65 -10.85
CA SER A 238 4.68 -3.87 -11.34
C SER A 238 5.69 -4.45 -10.34
N ALA A 239 6.26 -3.66 -9.44
CA ALA A 239 7.16 -4.14 -8.39
C ALA A 239 7.35 -3.09 -7.28
N ILE A 240 7.53 -3.57 -6.05
CA ILE A 240 8.02 -2.79 -4.90
C ILE A 240 9.50 -3.15 -4.76
N GLU A 241 10.39 -2.18 -4.96
CA GLU A 241 11.83 -2.36 -4.79
C GLU A 241 12.25 -1.69 -3.48
N ILE A 242 12.79 -2.50 -2.57
CA ILE A 242 13.30 -2.05 -1.28
C ILE A 242 14.81 -2.05 -1.40
N GLU A 243 15.38 -0.87 -1.63
CA GLU A 243 16.83 -0.67 -1.61
C GLU A 243 17.22 -0.31 -0.17
N ARG A 244 18.19 -1.02 0.39
CA ARG A 244 18.84 -0.61 1.63
C ARG A 244 19.97 0.32 1.22
N ASP A 245 19.98 1.53 1.77
CA ASP A 245 21.09 2.47 1.59
C ASP A 245 22.31 1.89 2.34
N ASP A 246 23.08 1.05 1.64
CA ASP A 246 24.36 0.49 2.11
C ASP A 246 25.53 1.45 1.83
N ASP A 247 25.28 2.61 1.22
CA ASP A 247 26.26 3.66 0.97
C ASP A 247 26.44 4.51 2.23
N ASP A 248 27.50 4.21 2.99
CA ASP A 248 28.33 5.14 3.80
C ASP A 248 29.03 4.33 4.91
N ILE A 249 29.94 3.44 4.48
CA ILE A 249 31.06 2.98 5.30
C ILE A 249 32.31 3.35 4.49
N ASP A 250 32.66 4.64 4.51
CA ASP A 250 34.05 5.02 4.24
C ASP A 250 34.87 4.58 5.46
N ASP A 251 35.73 3.59 5.23
CA ASP A 251 36.72 3.09 6.17
C ASP A 251 37.61 4.23 6.70
N ASP A 252 37.59 4.45 8.02
CA ASP A 252 38.62 5.19 8.79
C ASP A 252 39.18 4.30 9.90
#